data_AF-A0A944KVQ3-F1
#
_entry.id   AF-A0A944KVQ3-F1
#
_cell.length_a   1.000
_cell.length_b   1.000
_cell.length_c   1.000
_cell.angle_alpha   90.00
_cell.angle_beta   90.00
_cell.angle_gamma   90.00
#
_symmetry.space_group_name_H-M   'P 1'
#
loop_
_entity.id
_entity.type
_entity.pdbx_description
1 polymer ?
#
loop_
_entity_poly.entity_id
_entity_poly.type
_entity_poly.pdbx_seq_one_letter_code
_entity_poly.pdbx_strand_id
1 'polypeptide(L)' 'MRQEWSPEDVVACWTLVDGDWDLVANKSGPTRLGFCLMLKFFEIEARFPARTGPCSASAP' A
#
# COMPACT_ATOMS: atom_id res chain seq x y z
N MET A 1 6.69 -5.10 -3.66
CA MET A 1 5.94 -4.25 -4.59
C MET A 1 6.36 -4.57 -6.00
N ARG A 2 5.44 -5.16 -6.78
CA ARG A 2 5.61 -5.33 -8.22
C ARG A 2 5.94 -3.99 -8.87
N GLN A 3 6.98 -3.94 -9.71
CA GLN A 3 7.44 -2.70 -10.34
C GLN A 3 6.70 -2.35 -11.64
N GLU A 4 6.25 -3.36 -12.37
CA GLU A 4 5.56 -3.20 -13.65
C GLU A 4 4.08 -3.53 -13.49
N TRP A 5 3.23 -2.56 -13.83
CA TRP A 5 1.78 -2.67 -13.80
C TRP A 5 1.19 -2.13 -15.10
N SER A 6 0.17 -2.80 -15.62
CA SER A 6 -0.68 -2.18 -16.64
C SER A 6 -1.58 -1.11 -16.00
N PRO A 7 -2.04 -0.12 -16.76
CA PRO A 7 -3.00 0.88 -16.26
C PRO A 7 -4.25 0.24 -15.64
N GLU A 8 -4.78 -0.80 -16.27
CA GLU A 8 -5.96 -1.54 -15.82
C GLU A 8 -5.71 -2.28 -14.50
N ASP A 9 -4.53 -2.89 -14.32
CA ASP A 9 -4.18 -3.53 -13.05
C ASP A 9 -4.03 -2.50 -11.92
N VAL A 10 -3.51 -1.29 -12.23
CA VAL A 10 -3.43 -0.22 -11.23
C VAL A 10 -4.83 0.19 -10.79
N VAL A 11 -5.76 0.41 -11.73
CA VAL A 11 -7.14 0.75 -11.39
C VAL A 11 -7.80 -0.38 -10.59
N ALA A 12 -7.64 -1.64 -11.01
CA ALA A 12 -8.26 -2.77 -10.33
C ALA A 12 -7.73 -2.97 -8.90
N CYS A 13 -6.42 -2.85 -8.68
CA CYS A 13 -5.81 -3.17 -7.39
C CYS A 13 -5.63 -1.98 -6.45
N TRP A 14 -5.65 -0.73 -6.95
CA TRP A 14 -5.38 0.46 -6.12
C TRP A 14 -6.57 1.40 -5.98
N THR A 15 -7.70 1.10 -6.62
CA THR A 15 -8.94 1.84 -6.37
C THR A 15 -9.62 1.31 -5.12
N LEU A 16 -10.02 2.23 -4.23
CA LEU A 16 -10.88 1.87 -3.09
C LEU A 16 -12.31 1.69 -3.59
N VAL A 17 -12.90 0.54 -3.30
CA VAL A 17 -14.26 0.20 -3.70
C VAL A 17 -15.09 -0.17 -2.48
N ASP A 18 -16.39 0.17 -2.51
CA ASP A 18 -17.37 -0.23 -1.50
C ASP A 18 -16.86 -0.13 -0.05
N GLY A 19 -16.69 -1.28 0.62
CA GLY A 19 -16.29 -1.37 2.03
C GLY A 19 -14.88 -0.86 2.34
N ASP A 20 -14.02 -0.65 1.34
CA ASP A 20 -12.70 -0.03 1.55
C ASP A 20 -12.84 1.37 2.16
N TRP A 21 -13.90 2.10 1.77
CA TRP A 21 -14.16 3.46 2.27
C TRP A 21 -14.54 3.47 3.75
N ASP A 22 -15.25 2.44 4.22
CA ASP A 22 -15.62 2.30 5.63
C ASP A 22 -14.38 2.06 6.51
N LEU A 23 -13.39 1.31 6.01
CA LEU A 23 -12.15 1.03 6.72
C LEU A 23 -11.31 2.28 6.98
N VAL A 24 -11.42 3.29 6.12
CA VAL A 24 -10.68 4.57 6.24
C VAL A 24 -11.56 5.76 6.63
N ALA A 25 -12.85 5.53 6.91
CA ALA A 25 -13.82 6.60 7.18
C ALA A 25 -13.45 7.49 8.39
N ASN A 26 -12.74 6.92 9.37
CA ASN A 26 -12.28 7.65 10.56
C ASN A 26 -11.00 8.47 10.34
N LYS A 27 -10.39 8.41 9.14
CA LYS A 27 -9.18 9.17 8.80
C LYS A 27 -9.55 10.42 8.02
N SER A 28 -8.89 11.53 8.33
CA SER A 28 -9.12 12.82 7.69
C SER A 28 -7.81 13.49 7.28
N GLY A 29 -7.91 14.41 6.32
CA GLY A 29 -6.76 15.15 5.81
C GLY A 29 -5.65 14.24 5.25
N PRO A 30 -4.37 14.63 5.41
CA PRO A 30 -3.22 13.88 4.88
C PRO A 30 -3.12 12.43 5.39
N THR A 31 -3.65 12.14 6.59
CA THR A 31 -3.58 10.80 7.18
C THR A 31 -4.41 9.78 6.41
N ARG A 32 -5.54 10.20 5.80
CA ARG A 32 -6.41 9.29 5.04
C ARG A 32 -5.68 8.68 3.85
N LEU A 33 -4.94 9.50 3.09
CA LEU A 33 -4.18 9.01 1.94
C LEU A 33 -3.11 7.97 2.35
N GLY A 34 -2.39 8.23 3.44
CA GLY A 34 -1.40 7.27 3.95
C GLY A 34 -2.04 5.93 4.35
N PHE A 35 -3.20 5.97 5.01
CA PHE A 35 -3.94 4.76 5.38
C PHE A 35 -4.53 4.03 4.16
N CYS A 36 -5.06 4.74 3.16
CA CYS A 36 -5.50 4.15 1.89
C CYS A 36 -4.35 3.37 1.21
N LEU A 37 -3.16 3.97 1.16
CA LEU A 37 -2.00 3.33 0.55
C LEU A 37 -1.57 2.08 1.33
N MET A 38 -1.53 2.15 2.66
CA MET A 38 -1.21 0.99 3.49
C MET A 38 -2.24 -0.13 3.34
N LEU A 39 -3.54 0.20 3.28
CA LEU A 39 -4.62 -0.76 3.09
C LEU A 39 -4.41 -1.58 1.80
N LYS A 40 -4.30 -0.92 0.64
CA LYS A 40 -4.12 -1.62 -0.64
C LYS A 40 -2.78 -2.34 -0.73
N PHE A 41 -1.71 -1.78 -0.14
CA PHE A 41 -0.43 -2.48 -0.05
C PHE A 41 -0.54 -3.81 0.70
N PHE A 42 -1.26 -3.82 1.82
CA PHE A 42 -1.49 -5.03 2.61
C PHE A 42 -2.30 -6.08 1.87
N GLU A 43 -3.34 -5.65 1.16
CA GLU A 43 -4.18 -6.52 0.34
C GLU A 43 -3.35 -7.22 -0.75
N ILE A 44 -2.43 -6.50 -1.39
CA ILE A 44 -1.62 -7.00 -2.51
C ILE A 44 -0.42 -7.84 -2.03
N GLU A 45 0.31 -7.39 -1.01
CA GLU A 45 1.59 -7.98 -0.61
C GLU A 45 1.52 -8.84 0.67
N ALA A 46 0.40 -8.78 1.42
CA ALA A 46 0.20 -9.48 2.70
C ALA A 46 1.32 -9.25 3.74
N ARG A 47 2.00 -8.09 3.67
CA ARG A 47 3.10 -7.71 4.58
C ARG A 47 3.19 -6.20 4.74
N PHE A 48 3.94 -5.75 5.75
CA PHE A 48 4.34 -4.34 5.86
C PHE A 48 5.44 -4.00 4.83
N PRO A 49 5.49 -2.75 4.32
CA PRO A 49 6.61 -2.28 3.51
C PRO A 49 7.93 -2.47 4.27
N ALA A 50 8.86 -3.23 3.68
CA ALA A 50 10.19 -3.37 4.24
C ALA A 50 10.98 -2.07 4.01
N ARG A 51 11.71 -1.61 5.03
CA ARG A 51 12.61 -0.46 4.88
C ARG A 51 13.84 -0.88 4.08
N THR A 52 13.80 -0.75 2.76
CA THR A 52 15.00 -0.88 1.91
C THR A 52 15.80 0.42 1.94
N GLY A 53 16.47 0.68 3.06
CA GLY A 53 17.58 1.63 3.14
C GLY A 53 18.90 0.85 3.28
N PRO A 54 20.06 1.45 2.98
CA PRO A 54 21.34 0.76 3.13
C PRO A 54 21.62 0.47 4.60
N CYS A 55 21.20 -0.70 5.03
CA CYS A 55 21.88 -1.46 6.05
C CYS A 55 22.04 -2.86 5.48
N SER A 56 22.89 -2.97 4.44
CA SER A 56 23.62 -4.21 4.22
C SER A 56 24.56 -4.34 5.41
N ALA A 57 24.09 -4.94 6.49
CA ALA A 57 25.02 -5.59 7.39
C ALA A 57 25.68 -6.68 6.54
N SER A 58 26.86 -6.38 6.00
CA SER A 58 27.78 -7.40 5.53
C SER A 58 28.08 -8.26 6.75
N ALA A 59 27.37 -9.38 6.88
CA ALA A 59 27.74 -10.42 7.83
C ALA A 59 28.87 -11.24 7.20
N PRO A 60 29.97 -11.50 7.92
CA PRO A 60 31.01 -12.43 7.50
C PRO A 60 30.51 -13.88 7.44
#